data_AF-A0A164SAT8-F1
#
_entry.id   AF-A0A164SAT8-F1
#
_cell.length_a   1.000
_cell.length_b   1.000
_cell.length_c   1.000
_cell.angle_alpha   90.00
_cell.angle_beta   90.00
_cell.angle_gamma   90.00
#
_symmetry.space_group_name_H-M   'P 1'
#
loop_
_entity.id
_entity.type
_entity.pdbx_description
1 polymer ?
#
loop_
_entity_poly.entity_id
_entity_poly.type
_entity_poly.pdbx_seq_one_letter_code
_entity_poly.pdbx_strand_id
1 'polypeptide(L)'
;MATSLSAASDGDLIHSEYIDEDGMTAFRVTLNSTDTNGITVITRDQRWAQMHPEASRGPSDAFLYWGPAAPSASHAHGRMNGFAHIGKASPKQAMGDFLRIKKQGSPSRYFEGQDGKKYKWKRVGTKLHCMDTRKNIIATYDPEPSASPTSSSGTSPRSNIPSSTSNSNSNSANPTLSSGKDSTKSHGWGQYHIFTSTTGPWGVGARLSMTDAGVQMAIEVVTTLVLNRMANALIGAHGNGNGHGGR
;
A
#
# COMPACT_ATOMS: atom_id res chain seq x y z
N MET A 1 -9.00 10.99 -26.70
CA MET A 1 -9.76 10.06 -25.83
C MET A 1 -9.34 10.36 -24.41
N ALA A 2 -10.23 10.97 -23.62
CA ALA A 2 -9.97 11.29 -22.22
C ALA A 2 -10.35 10.08 -21.36
N THR A 3 -9.35 9.38 -20.82
CA THR A 3 -9.57 8.27 -19.89
C THR A 3 -10.01 8.84 -18.55
N SER A 4 -11.31 8.72 -18.27
CA SER A 4 -11.91 8.99 -16.97
C SER A 4 -11.31 8.03 -15.94
N LEU A 5 -10.38 8.51 -15.11
CA LEU A 5 -9.95 7.85 -13.88
C LEU A 5 -11.18 7.76 -12.96
N SER A 6 -11.87 6.62 -12.92
CA SER A 6 -12.87 6.38 -11.89
C SER A 6 -12.13 6.39 -10.55
N ALA A 7 -12.35 7.41 -9.75
CA ALA A 7 -11.89 7.44 -8.36
C ALA A 7 -12.31 6.11 -7.75
N ALA A 8 -11.34 5.27 -7.38
CA ALA A 8 -11.58 4.13 -6.51
C ALA A 8 -12.48 4.66 -5.39
N SER A 9 -13.70 4.14 -5.29
CA SER A 9 -14.73 4.73 -4.44
C SER A 9 -14.13 4.92 -3.05
N ASP A 10 -14.24 6.12 -2.48
CA ASP A 10 -13.64 6.48 -1.19
C ASP A 10 -14.00 5.48 -0.04
N GLY A 11 -15.00 4.62 -0.24
CA GLY A 11 -15.35 3.52 0.67
C GLY A 11 -14.32 2.39 0.75
N ASP A 12 -13.51 2.16 -0.29
CA ASP A 12 -12.55 1.05 -0.36
C ASP A 12 -11.33 1.29 0.56
N LEU A 13 -10.99 2.56 0.77
CA LEU A 13 -9.91 3.04 1.64
C LEU A 13 -10.06 2.66 3.11
N ILE A 14 -11.31 2.55 3.58
CA ILE A 14 -11.66 2.41 5.00
C ILE A 14 -12.07 0.97 5.34
N HIS A 15 -12.13 0.09 4.33
CA HIS A 15 -12.36 -1.35 4.44
C HIS A 15 -11.31 -2.08 3.60
N SER A 16 -10.04 -1.90 3.96
CA SER A 16 -8.93 -2.51 3.24
C SER A 16 -8.24 -3.56 4.11
N GLU A 17 -7.97 -4.73 3.52
CA GLU A 17 -6.99 -5.67 4.04
C GLU A 17 -5.70 -5.57 3.24
N TYR A 18 -4.58 -5.61 3.94
CA TYR A 18 -3.25 -5.59 3.38
C TYR A 18 -2.67 -6.99 3.56
N ILE A 19 -2.49 -7.72 2.47
CA ILE A 19 -2.08 -9.13 2.43
C ILE A 19 -0.65 -9.21 1.90
N ASP A 20 0.22 -10.00 2.51
CA ASP A 20 1.59 -10.21 2.03
C ASP A 20 1.67 -11.16 0.82
N GLU A 21 2.89 -11.50 0.39
CA GLU A 21 3.15 -12.41 -0.72
C GLU A 21 2.72 -13.86 -0.46
N ASP A 22 2.63 -14.26 0.81
CA ASP A 22 2.22 -15.59 1.26
C ASP A 22 0.70 -15.70 1.45
N GLY A 23 -0.05 -14.65 1.14
CA GLY A 23 -1.50 -14.62 1.29
C GLY A 23 -1.96 -14.37 2.72
N MET A 24 -1.09 -13.91 3.61
CA MET A 24 -1.40 -13.64 5.01
C MET A 24 -1.75 -12.17 5.21
N THR A 25 -2.83 -11.90 5.94
CA THR A 25 -3.21 -10.53 6.30
C THR A 25 -2.15 -9.93 7.22
N ALA A 26 -1.50 -8.86 6.79
CA ALA A 26 -0.55 -8.07 7.57
C ALA A 26 -1.24 -6.94 8.35
N PHE A 27 -2.17 -6.23 7.70
CA PHE A 27 -2.92 -5.13 8.31
C PHE A 27 -4.38 -5.15 7.88
N ARG A 28 -5.24 -4.68 8.77
CA ARG A 28 -6.65 -4.44 8.49
C ARG A 28 -7.01 -3.00 8.83
N VAL A 29 -7.70 -2.33 7.92
CA VAL A 29 -8.31 -1.01 8.12
C VAL A 29 -9.80 -1.20 8.12
N THR A 30 -10.45 -0.96 9.25
CA THR A 30 -11.91 -1.12 9.42
C THR A 30 -12.55 0.17 9.89
N LEU A 31 -13.68 0.55 9.31
CA LEU A 31 -14.57 1.55 9.91
C LEU A 31 -15.45 0.88 10.97
N ASN A 32 -15.40 1.36 12.21
CA ASN A 32 -16.37 0.99 13.21
C ASN A 32 -17.69 1.74 12.93
N SER A 33 -18.60 1.08 12.21
CA SER A 33 -19.88 1.67 11.81
C SER A 33 -20.88 1.82 12.96
N THR A 34 -20.62 1.20 14.12
CA THR A 34 -21.50 1.32 15.29
C THR A 34 -21.32 2.65 16.02
N ASP A 35 -20.19 3.33 15.80
CA ASP A 35 -19.91 4.64 16.40
C ASP A 35 -20.42 5.75 15.49
N THR A 36 -21.36 6.56 16.01
CA THR A 36 -21.87 7.77 15.34
C THR A 36 -20.79 8.77 14.96
N ASN A 37 -19.62 8.68 15.61
CA ASN A 37 -18.49 9.56 15.40
C ASN A 37 -17.53 9.10 14.30
N GLY A 38 -17.75 7.92 13.71
CA GLY A 38 -16.86 7.31 12.71
C GLY A 38 -15.46 7.09 13.27
N ILE A 39 -15.17 5.86 13.70
CA ILE A 39 -13.80 5.51 14.12
C ILE A 39 -13.23 4.56 13.10
N THR A 40 -12.11 4.93 12.46
CA THR A 40 -11.34 3.97 11.67
C THR A 40 -10.26 3.36 12.55
N VAL A 41 -10.22 2.03 12.58
CA VAL A 41 -9.23 1.23 13.31
C VAL A 41 -8.28 0.61 12.30
N ILE A 42 -6.99 0.76 12.53
CA ILE A 42 -5.92 0.14 11.76
C ILE A 42 -5.25 -0.86 12.69
N THR A 43 -5.30 -2.15 12.36
CA THR A 43 -4.78 -3.22 13.21
C THR A 43 -3.74 -4.02 12.44
N ARG A 44 -2.59 -4.26 13.07
CA ARG A 44 -1.57 -5.23 12.61
C ARG A 44 -1.99 -6.62 13.05
N ASP A 45 -1.98 -7.57 12.13
CA ASP A 45 -2.26 -8.96 12.47
C ASP A 45 -1.15 -9.56 13.33
N GLN A 46 -1.55 -10.25 14.40
CA GLN A 46 -0.61 -10.80 15.36
C GLN A 46 0.16 -12.01 14.81
N ARG A 47 -0.46 -12.84 13.97
CA ARG A 47 0.20 -13.99 13.36
C ARG A 47 1.24 -13.52 12.36
N TRP A 48 0.87 -12.56 11.52
CA TRP A 48 1.83 -11.90 10.62
C TRP A 48 3.02 -11.33 11.40
N ALA A 49 2.77 -10.54 12.45
CA ALA A 49 3.84 -9.97 13.27
C ALA A 49 4.74 -11.00 14.00
N GLN A 50 4.26 -12.22 14.26
CA GLN A 50 5.07 -13.30 14.84
C GLN A 50 6.08 -13.87 13.84
N MET A 51 5.75 -13.87 12.55
CA MET A 51 6.66 -14.30 11.48
C MET A 51 7.61 -13.20 11.01
N HIS A 52 7.30 -11.96 11.37
CA HIS A 52 8.04 -10.75 11.01
C HIS A 52 8.52 -10.03 12.29
N PRO A 53 9.60 -10.49 12.94
CA PRO A 53 10.04 -9.98 14.25
C PRO A 53 10.31 -8.47 14.26
N GLU A 54 10.80 -7.91 13.16
CA GLU A 54 10.96 -6.48 12.96
C GLU A 54 9.62 -5.74 13.01
N ALA A 55 8.54 -6.32 12.52
CA ALA A 55 7.20 -5.74 12.62
C ALA A 55 6.76 -5.65 14.07
N SER A 56 7.02 -6.67 14.88
CA SER A 56 6.51 -6.79 16.26
C SER A 56 6.91 -5.64 17.20
N ARG A 57 7.97 -4.89 16.87
CA ARG A 57 8.51 -3.77 17.67
C ARG A 57 7.61 -2.53 17.69
N GLY A 58 6.78 -2.36 16.67
CA GLY A 58 5.87 -1.23 16.57
C GLY A 58 4.53 -1.44 17.30
N PRO A 59 3.70 -0.39 17.39
CA PRO A 59 2.32 -0.49 17.84
C PRO A 59 1.52 -1.58 17.11
N SER A 60 0.53 -2.16 17.80
CA SER A 60 -0.40 -3.13 17.20
C SER A 60 -1.55 -2.48 16.46
N ASP A 61 -1.90 -1.26 16.84
CA ASP A 61 -3.17 -0.63 16.50
C ASP A 61 -3.02 0.88 16.38
N ALA A 62 -3.85 1.49 15.54
CA ALA A 62 -4.08 2.93 15.49
C ALA A 62 -5.56 3.22 15.30
N PHE A 63 -5.99 4.35 15.87
CA PHE A 63 -7.36 4.83 15.85
C PHE A 63 -7.41 6.20 15.23
N LEU A 64 -8.32 6.37 14.28
CA LEU A 64 -8.60 7.62 13.61
C LEU A 64 -10.04 8.00 13.95
N TYR A 65 -10.20 8.97 14.85
CA TYR A 65 -11.47 9.52 15.27
C TYR A 65 -11.85 10.70 14.37
N TRP A 66 -12.87 10.57 13.54
CA TRP A 66 -13.20 11.58 12.51
C TRP A 66 -13.93 12.82 13.06
N GLY A 67 -14.50 12.76 14.27
CA GLY A 67 -15.23 13.85 14.90
C GLY A 67 -16.76 13.71 14.84
N PRO A 68 -17.50 14.47 15.66
CA PRO A 68 -18.96 14.35 15.80
C PRO A 68 -19.79 14.89 14.62
N ALA A 69 -19.22 15.11 13.44
CA ALA A 69 -19.94 15.59 12.26
C ALA A 69 -20.25 14.44 11.26
N ALA A 70 -21.35 13.76 11.58
CA ALA A 70 -22.34 12.94 10.85
C ALA A 70 -22.31 12.79 9.29
N PRO A 71 -23.26 12.02 8.70
CA PRO A 71 -23.15 10.66 8.21
C PRO A 71 -23.17 10.61 6.66
N SER A 72 -22.69 11.65 5.98
CA SER A 72 -22.67 11.68 4.52
C SER A 72 -21.26 11.51 4.00
N ALA A 73 -21.05 10.50 3.16
CA ALA A 73 -19.82 10.29 2.39
C ALA A 73 -19.42 11.51 1.52
N SER A 74 -20.30 12.50 1.35
CA SER A 74 -20.07 13.67 0.50
C SER A 74 -19.27 14.83 1.13
N HIS A 75 -19.07 14.87 2.45
CA HIS A 75 -18.36 16.00 3.11
C HIS A 75 -17.00 15.58 3.62
N ALA A 76 -16.12 15.22 2.69
CA ALA A 76 -14.76 14.86 3.00
C ALA A 76 -13.98 16.06 3.63
N HIS A 77 -14.41 17.31 3.40
CA HIS A 77 -13.77 18.53 3.93
C HIS A 77 -13.70 18.66 5.46
N GLY A 78 -14.63 18.04 6.21
CA GLY A 78 -14.63 18.11 7.68
C GLY A 78 -13.74 17.07 8.37
N ARG A 79 -13.23 16.08 7.64
CA ARG A 79 -12.63 14.86 8.24
C ARG A 79 -11.21 15.03 8.78
N MET A 80 -10.55 16.18 8.57
CA MET A 80 -9.22 16.44 9.12
C MET A 80 -9.26 17.08 10.52
N ASN A 81 -10.44 17.43 11.04
CA ASN A 81 -10.64 18.02 12.37
C ASN A 81 -10.68 16.97 13.50
N GLY A 82 -10.44 15.70 13.15
CA GLY A 82 -10.40 14.58 14.06
C GLY A 82 -9.08 14.43 14.81
N PHE A 83 -8.97 13.32 15.57
CA PHE A 83 -7.76 12.95 16.30
C PHE A 83 -7.27 11.57 15.87
N ALA A 84 -5.95 11.42 15.77
CA ALA A 84 -5.28 10.14 15.61
C ALA A 84 -4.66 9.70 16.95
N HIS A 85 -4.63 8.40 17.18
CA HIS A 85 -3.96 7.73 18.29
C HIS A 85 -3.25 6.50 17.75
N ILE A 86 -1.94 6.37 17.97
CA ILE A 86 -1.14 5.24 17.48
C ILE A 86 -0.64 4.43 18.67
N GLY A 87 -1.21 3.25 18.89
CA GLY A 87 -0.90 2.41 20.04
C GLY A 87 -1.27 3.04 21.38
N LYS A 88 -1.30 2.20 22.41
CA LYS A 88 -1.85 2.54 23.75
C LYS A 88 -1.20 3.73 24.46
N ALA A 89 0.08 4.00 24.19
CA ALA A 89 0.87 4.98 24.92
C ALA A 89 1.01 6.33 24.20
N SER A 90 0.49 6.48 22.99
CA SER A 90 0.64 7.73 22.24
C SER A 90 -0.31 8.83 22.76
N PRO A 91 0.13 10.10 22.78
CA PRO A 91 -0.80 11.19 23.03
C PRO A 91 -1.83 11.28 21.89
N LYS A 92 -3.05 11.69 22.22
CA LYS A 92 -4.03 12.07 21.19
C LYS A 92 -3.49 13.26 20.42
N GLN A 93 -3.44 13.16 19.09
CA GLN A 93 -2.92 14.21 18.22
C GLN A 93 -3.96 14.59 17.17
N ALA A 94 -4.13 15.88 16.88
CA ALA A 94 -5.00 16.30 15.80
C ALA A 94 -4.51 15.72 14.46
N MET A 95 -5.42 15.23 13.62
CA MET A 95 -5.03 14.59 12.35
C MET A 95 -4.28 15.55 11.42
N GLY A 96 -4.68 16.83 11.40
CA GLY A 96 -3.97 17.88 10.66
C GLY A 96 -2.52 18.10 11.12
N ASP A 97 -2.25 17.86 12.41
CA ASP A 97 -0.89 17.94 12.96
C ASP A 97 -0.08 16.67 12.70
N PHE A 98 -0.75 15.55 12.44
CA PHE A 98 -0.11 14.27 12.16
C PHE A 98 0.54 14.25 10.78
N LEU A 99 -0.08 14.91 9.80
CA LEU A 99 0.40 14.96 8.41
C LEU A 99 0.52 16.40 7.89
N ARG A 100 1.67 17.02 8.16
CA ARG A 100 1.89 18.46 7.93
C ARG A 100 2.37 18.79 6.52
N ILE A 101 1.94 19.94 6.02
CA ILE A 101 2.48 20.56 4.80
C ILE A 101 3.41 21.70 5.24
N LYS A 102 4.72 21.60 4.99
CA LYS A 102 5.67 22.66 5.37
C LYS A 102 5.60 23.92 4.53
N LYS A 103 5.26 23.76 3.24
CA LYS A 103 5.18 24.86 2.28
C LYS A 103 3.89 24.71 1.48
N GLN A 104 3.07 25.74 1.43
CA GLN A 104 1.84 25.75 0.64
C GLN A 104 2.13 25.34 -0.81
N GLY A 105 1.29 24.46 -1.38
CA GLY A 105 1.49 23.89 -2.71
C GLY A 105 2.56 22.78 -2.78
N SER A 106 3.25 22.44 -1.70
CA SER A 106 4.18 21.31 -1.70
C SER A 106 3.42 19.99 -1.86
N PRO A 107 3.86 19.09 -2.77
CA PRO A 107 3.31 17.73 -2.85
C PRO A 107 3.83 16.83 -1.74
N SER A 108 4.72 17.34 -0.86
CA SER A 108 5.25 16.57 0.26
C SER A 108 4.38 16.73 1.50
N ARG A 109 4.28 15.65 2.27
CA ARG A 109 3.59 15.59 3.55
C ARG A 109 4.55 15.04 4.59
N TYR A 110 4.67 15.72 5.73
CA TYR A 110 5.66 15.40 6.76
C TYR A 110 4.98 14.89 8.02
N PHE A 111 5.60 13.93 8.68
CA PHE A 111 5.15 13.43 9.98
C PHE A 111 6.36 13.11 10.86
N GLU A 112 6.11 12.92 12.15
CA GLU A 112 7.09 12.46 13.13
C GLU A 112 6.65 11.08 13.63
N GLY A 113 7.56 10.11 13.57
CA GLY A 113 7.30 8.77 14.08
C GLY A 113 7.36 8.72 15.61
N GLN A 114 6.94 7.62 16.21
CA GLN A 114 7.05 7.43 17.66
C GLN A 114 8.50 7.39 18.15
N ASP A 115 9.44 7.11 17.24
CA ASP A 115 10.87 7.16 17.47
C ASP A 115 11.44 8.60 17.48
N GLY A 116 10.59 9.62 17.36
CA GLY A 116 10.97 11.04 17.29
C GLY A 116 11.67 11.42 15.97
N LYS A 117 11.79 10.48 15.02
CA LYS A 117 12.39 10.77 13.71
C LYS A 117 11.35 11.36 12.78
N LYS A 118 11.84 12.19 11.85
CA LYS A 118 11.00 12.88 10.87
C LYS A 118 10.98 12.11 9.56
N TYR A 119 9.78 11.96 9.03
CA TYR A 119 9.51 11.26 7.79
C TYR A 119 8.72 12.17 6.85
N LYS A 120 8.74 11.83 5.56
CA LYS A 120 7.92 12.50 4.57
C LYS A 120 7.41 11.55 3.51
N TRP A 121 6.15 11.72 3.16
CA TRP A 121 5.60 11.21 1.91
C TRP A 121 5.84 12.22 0.79
N LYS A 122 6.36 11.75 -0.34
CA LYS A 122 6.53 12.54 -1.57
C LYS A 122 5.98 11.76 -2.75
N ARG A 123 5.24 12.45 -3.62
CA ARG A 123 4.82 11.90 -4.90
C ARG A 123 5.99 11.84 -5.90
N VAL A 124 6.18 10.70 -6.54
CA VAL A 124 7.17 10.44 -7.59
C VAL A 124 6.47 9.69 -8.72
N GLY A 125 6.11 10.41 -9.80
CA GLY A 125 5.21 9.88 -10.81
C GLY A 125 3.83 9.55 -10.22
N THR A 126 3.36 8.33 -10.43
CA THR A 126 2.10 7.80 -9.84
C THR A 126 2.28 7.27 -8.42
N LYS A 127 3.52 7.11 -7.94
CA LYS A 127 3.82 6.47 -6.64
C LYS A 127 3.98 7.49 -5.52
N LEU A 128 3.83 7.01 -4.29
CA LEU A 128 4.17 7.75 -3.07
C LEU A 128 5.36 7.08 -2.40
N HIS A 129 6.43 7.84 -2.16
CA HIS A 129 7.61 7.37 -1.43
C HIS A 129 7.58 7.97 -0.02
N CYS A 130 7.63 7.11 1.00
CA CYS A 130 7.92 7.48 2.37
C CYS A 130 9.44 7.48 2.58
N MET A 131 10.00 8.62 2.96
CA MET A 131 11.42 8.79 3.16
C MET A 131 11.75 9.33 4.55
N ASP A 132 12.89 8.92 5.08
CA ASP A 132 13.48 9.52 6.28
C ASP A 132 14.17 10.87 5.98
N THR A 133 14.78 11.46 7.01
CA THR A 133 15.55 12.73 6.89
C THR A 133 16.80 12.61 6.00
N ARG A 134 17.37 11.40 5.87
CA ARG A 134 18.52 11.08 5.03
C ARG A 134 18.12 10.76 3.58
N LYS A 135 16.82 10.83 3.25
CA LYS A 135 16.22 10.51 1.94
C LYS A 135 16.24 9.02 1.60
N ASN A 136 16.46 8.14 2.58
CA ASN A 136 16.26 6.71 2.36
C ASN A 136 14.77 6.43 2.21
N ILE A 137 14.39 5.63 1.22
CA ILE A 137 13.00 5.19 1.04
C ILE A 137 12.74 4.05 2.02
N ILE A 138 11.82 4.26 2.95
CA ILE A 138 11.43 3.24 3.93
C ILE A 138 10.15 2.50 3.53
N ALA A 139 9.30 3.15 2.73
CA ALA A 139 8.10 2.57 2.15
C ALA A 139 7.75 3.20 0.80
N THR A 140 7.12 2.42 -0.08
CA THR A 140 6.60 2.86 -1.37
C THR A 140 5.17 2.39 -1.52
N TYR A 141 4.26 3.30 -1.80
CA TYR A 141 2.88 2.98 -2.17
C TYR A 141 2.68 3.21 -3.67
N ASP A 142 2.20 2.17 -4.34
CA ASP A 142 1.98 2.08 -5.77
C ASP A 142 0.48 1.84 -5.99
N PRO A 143 -0.33 2.86 -6.38
CA PRO A 143 -1.78 2.71 -6.50
C PRO A 143 -2.19 1.82 -7.66
N GLU A 144 -1.35 1.74 -8.69
CA GLU A 144 -1.56 0.94 -9.89
C GLU A 144 -0.23 0.23 -10.16
N PRO A 145 0.10 -0.85 -9.41
CA PRO A 145 1.26 -1.62 -9.74
C PRO A 145 1.02 -2.18 -11.14
N SER A 146 1.71 -1.64 -12.15
CA SER A 146 1.57 -2.10 -13.54
C SER A 146 1.59 -3.61 -13.51
N ALA A 147 0.50 -4.25 -13.96
CA ALA A 147 0.44 -5.70 -14.05
C ALA A 147 1.75 -6.13 -14.69
N SER A 148 2.55 -6.91 -13.95
CA SER A 148 3.86 -7.37 -14.43
C SER A 148 3.68 -7.79 -15.87
N PRO A 149 4.55 -7.38 -16.81
CA PRO A 149 4.45 -7.86 -18.18
C PRO A 149 4.55 -9.37 -18.09
N THR A 150 3.41 -10.05 -18.09
CA THR A 150 3.33 -11.47 -18.30
C THR A 150 3.99 -11.63 -19.64
N SER A 151 5.21 -12.16 -19.61
CA SER A 151 5.98 -12.57 -20.76
C SER A 151 5.21 -13.72 -21.41
N SER A 152 4.08 -13.40 -22.04
CA SER A 152 3.45 -14.20 -23.06
C SER A 152 4.34 -14.14 -24.29
N SER A 153 5.51 -14.78 -24.17
CA SER A 153 6.18 -15.41 -25.28
C SER A 153 5.28 -16.56 -25.75
N GLY A 154 4.15 -16.19 -26.36
CA GLY A 154 3.29 -17.07 -27.12
C GLY A 154 4.08 -17.53 -28.33
N THR A 155 4.96 -18.50 -28.13
CA THR A 155 5.47 -19.34 -29.19
C THR A 155 4.26 -20.11 -29.70
N SER A 156 3.74 -19.70 -30.85
CA SER A 156 2.68 -20.42 -31.56
C SER A 156 3.09 -21.90 -31.68
N PRO A 157 2.23 -22.86 -31.31
CA PRO A 157 2.51 -24.25 -31.63
C PRO A 157 2.38 -24.41 -33.14
N ARG A 158 3.51 -24.45 -33.83
CA ARG A 158 3.58 -24.91 -35.22
C ARG A 158 3.26 -26.42 -35.20
N SER A 159 2.09 -26.78 -35.68
CA SER A 159 1.66 -28.17 -35.87
C SER A 159 2.60 -28.87 -36.86
N ASN A 160 3.57 -29.64 -36.36
CA ASN A 160 4.30 -30.62 -37.15
C ASN A 160 3.76 -32.00 -36.81
N ILE A 161 3.15 -32.61 -37.82
CA ILE A 161 2.75 -34.01 -37.91
C ILE A 161 4.02 -34.87 -37.84
N PRO A 162 4.13 -35.86 -36.93
CA PRO A 162 5.15 -36.88 -37.03
C PRO A 162 4.60 -38.14 -37.71
N SER A 163 5.20 -38.49 -38.85
CA SER A 163 5.18 -39.83 -39.41
C SER A 163 5.92 -40.80 -38.49
N SER A 164 5.32 -41.98 -38.33
CA SER A 164 5.79 -43.11 -37.56
C SER A 164 7.14 -43.65 -38.05
N THR A 165 8.09 -43.82 -37.14
CA THR A 165 9.10 -44.88 -37.24
C THR A 165 9.52 -45.33 -35.85
N SER A 166 9.39 -46.63 -35.63
CA SER A 166 9.77 -47.42 -34.47
C SER A 166 11.29 -47.39 -34.25
N ASN A 167 11.74 -47.22 -33.00
CA ASN A 167 12.83 -48.07 -32.49
C ASN A 167 12.89 -48.07 -30.97
N SER A 168 12.82 -49.28 -30.42
CA SER A 168 13.07 -49.64 -29.04
C SER A 168 14.57 -49.63 -28.76
N ASN A 169 15.00 -48.88 -27.75
CA ASN A 169 16.16 -49.30 -26.95
C ASN A 169 16.15 -48.65 -25.57
N SER A 170 16.10 -49.53 -24.57
CA SER A 170 16.31 -49.26 -23.15
C SER A 170 17.76 -48.85 -22.89
N ASN A 171 17.99 -47.75 -22.18
CA ASN A 171 19.12 -47.64 -21.26
C ASN A 171 18.85 -46.57 -20.21
N SER A 172 18.87 -47.03 -18.96
CA SER A 172 18.77 -46.26 -17.73
C SER A 172 20.08 -45.52 -17.48
N ALA A 173 20.03 -44.19 -17.39
CA ALA A 173 21.09 -43.38 -16.83
C ALA A 173 20.47 -42.16 -16.13
N ASN A 174 20.69 -42.07 -14.81
CA ASN A 174 20.33 -40.95 -13.97
C ASN A 174 21.00 -39.65 -14.45
N PRO A 175 20.26 -38.54 -14.67
CA PRO A 175 20.87 -37.23 -14.77
C PRO A 175 21.02 -36.61 -13.38
N THR A 176 22.27 -36.40 -13.02
CA THR A 176 22.74 -35.59 -11.90
C THR A 176 22.11 -34.18 -11.97
N LEU A 177 21.40 -33.77 -10.91
CA LEU A 177 20.93 -32.39 -10.74
C LEU A 177 22.13 -31.44 -10.74
N SER A 178 22.34 -30.70 -11.82
CA SER A 178 23.21 -29.52 -11.82
C SER A 178 22.44 -28.37 -11.17
N SER A 179 22.81 -28.03 -9.94
CA SER A 179 22.40 -26.80 -9.27
C SER A 179 22.95 -25.60 -10.05
N GLY A 180 22.14 -25.03 -10.94
CA GLY A 180 22.40 -23.71 -11.52
C GLY A 180 22.33 -22.66 -10.40
N LYS A 181 23.49 -22.32 -9.83
CA LYS A 181 23.68 -21.17 -8.95
C LYS A 181 23.78 -19.91 -9.80
N ASP A 182 22.66 -19.45 -10.34
CA ASP A 182 22.48 -18.05 -10.75
C ASP A 182 21.46 -17.39 -9.84
N SER A 183 21.73 -17.49 -8.53
CA SER A 183 21.19 -16.56 -7.56
C SER A 183 22.17 -15.40 -7.49
N THR A 184 21.91 -14.35 -8.26
CA THR A 184 22.33 -13.01 -7.85
C THR A 184 21.67 -12.76 -6.49
N LYS A 185 22.39 -13.12 -5.43
CA LYS A 185 22.10 -12.71 -4.07
C LYS A 185 22.25 -11.19 -4.03
N SER A 186 21.18 -10.48 -4.41
CA SER A 186 21.00 -9.12 -3.93
C SER A 186 21.13 -9.21 -2.41
N HIS A 187 22.05 -8.43 -1.86
CA HIS A 187 22.31 -8.44 -0.43
C HIS A 187 21.06 -7.95 0.29
N GLY A 188 20.17 -8.87 0.64
CA GLY A 188 19.58 -9.07 1.97
C GLY A 188 18.98 -7.86 2.68
N TRP A 189 18.37 -6.93 1.97
CA TRP A 189 17.43 -6.01 2.62
C TRP A 189 16.06 -6.68 2.57
N GLY A 190 15.49 -7.00 3.73
CA GLY A 190 14.13 -7.53 3.81
C GLY A 190 13.19 -6.49 3.21
N GLN A 191 12.66 -6.78 2.04
CA GLN A 191 11.63 -5.97 1.41
C GLN A 191 10.32 -6.74 1.50
N TYR A 192 9.35 -6.15 2.16
CA TYR A 192 8.03 -6.74 2.37
C TYR A 192 7.08 -6.11 1.36
N HIS A 193 6.47 -6.94 0.55
CA HIS A 193 5.43 -6.51 -0.38
C HIS A 193 4.07 -6.88 0.19
N ILE A 194 3.22 -5.87 0.32
CA ILE A 194 1.90 -6.01 0.89
C ILE A 194 0.89 -5.39 -0.08
N PHE A 195 -0.10 -6.17 -0.45
CA PHE A 195 -1.09 -5.86 -1.47
C PHE A 195 -2.42 -5.52 -0.80
N THR A 196 -3.12 -4.51 -1.30
CA THR A 196 -4.49 -4.28 -0.85
C THR A 196 -5.40 -5.31 -1.50
N SER A 197 -6.16 -6.05 -0.70
CA SER A 197 -7.20 -6.97 -1.17
C SER A 197 -8.44 -6.19 -1.61
N THR A 198 -8.33 -5.36 -2.64
CA THR A 198 -9.51 -4.76 -3.26
C THR A 198 -10.06 -5.75 -4.27
N THR A 199 -11.25 -6.30 -3.96
CA THR A 199 -12.00 -7.30 -4.72
C THR A 199 -12.63 -6.75 -6.01
N GLY A 200 -11.98 -5.76 -6.62
CA GLY A 200 -12.42 -5.17 -7.88
C GLY A 200 -12.21 -6.14 -9.05
N PRO A 201 -13.07 -6.08 -10.09
CA PRO A 201 -13.04 -7.00 -11.25
C PRO A 201 -11.76 -6.94 -12.09
N TRP A 202 -10.85 -6.01 -11.79
CA TRP A 202 -9.60 -5.79 -12.52
C TRP A 202 -8.37 -6.37 -11.81
N GLY A 203 -8.52 -7.00 -10.65
CA GLY A 203 -7.52 -7.91 -10.05
C GLY A 203 -6.16 -7.30 -9.66
N VAL A 204 -5.97 -5.99 -9.79
CA VAL A 204 -4.72 -5.31 -9.43
C VAL A 204 -4.99 -4.32 -8.30
N GLY A 205 -4.85 -4.82 -7.07
CA GLY A 205 -4.86 -3.98 -5.88
C GLY A 205 -3.64 -3.07 -5.82
N ALA A 206 -3.73 -2.00 -5.03
CA ALA A 206 -2.57 -1.17 -4.75
C ALA A 206 -1.49 -1.98 -4.00
N ARG A 207 -0.22 -1.63 -4.18
CA ARG A 207 0.91 -2.30 -3.52
C ARG A 207 1.64 -1.33 -2.59
N LEU A 208 1.77 -1.72 -1.33
CA LEU A 208 2.64 -1.12 -0.33
C LEU A 208 3.89 -1.98 -0.19
N SER A 209 5.06 -1.43 -0.49
CA SER A 209 6.35 -2.09 -0.26
C SER A 209 7.08 -1.40 0.88
N MET A 210 7.65 -2.15 1.82
CA MET A 210 8.37 -1.63 2.98
C MET A 210 9.74 -2.27 3.12
N THR A 211 10.71 -1.51 3.60
CA THR A 211 12.01 -2.03 4.07
C THR A 211 11.89 -2.49 5.52
N ASP A 212 12.89 -3.20 6.05
CA ASP A 212 12.95 -3.54 7.50
C ASP A 212 12.74 -2.33 8.41
N ALA A 213 13.32 -1.18 8.06
CA ALA A 213 13.13 0.06 8.82
C ALA A 213 11.69 0.59 8.73
N GLY A 214 11.03 0.42 7.58
CA GLY A 214 9.62 0.77 7.41
C GLY A 214 8.69 -0.19 8.17
N VAL A 215 9.03 -1.47 8.23
CA VAL A 215 8.20 -2.48 8.91
C VAL A 215 8.17 -2.30 10.43
N GLN A 216 9.26 -1.84 11.04
CA GLN A 216 9.28 -1.48 12.47
C GLN A 216 8.24 -0.40 12.84
N MET A 217 7.81 0.38 11.85
CA MET A 217 6.82 1.45 11.99
C MET A 217 5.65 1.29 11.03
N ALA A 218 5.30 0.04 10.73
CA ALA A 218 4.31 -0.25 9.72
C ALA A 218 2.94 0.36 10.07
N ILE A 219 2.55 0.40 11.35
CA ILE A 219 1.31 1.07 11.75
C ILE A 219 1.37 2.56 11.45
N GLU A 220 2.45 3.26 11.75
CA GLU A 220 2.62 4.68 11.42
C GLU A 220 2.60 4.91 9.91
N VAL A 221 3.28 4.06 9.15
CA VAL A 221 3.31 4.11 7.68
C VAL A 221 1.90 3.94 7.12
N VAL A 222 1.16 2.92 7.54
CA VAL A 222 -0.22 2.67 7.07
C VAL A 222 -1.15 3.79 7.52
N THR A 223 -1.04 4.26 8.76
CA THR A 223 -1.85 5.37 9.30
C THR A 223 -1.64 6.65 8.51
N THR A 224 -0.38 7.03 8.28
CA THR A 224 -0.06 8.24 7.50
C THR A 224 -0.41 8.08 6.02
N LEU A 225 -0.31 6.88 5.46
CA LEU A 225 -0.74 6.58 4.10
C LEU A 225 -2.26 6.77 3.96
N VAL A 226 -3.05 6.22 4.88
CA VAL A 226 -4.51 6.37 4.93
C VAL A 226 -4.86 7.87 5.00
N LEU A 227 -4.29 8.62 5.95
CA LEU A 227 -4.48 10.06 6.06
C LEU A 227 -4.07 10.83 4.79
N ASN A 228 -2.96 10.44 4.15
CA ASN A 228 -2.49 11.08 2.92
C ASN A 228 -3.42 10.80 1.74
N ARG A 229 -3.95 9.58 1.60
CA ARG A 229 -4.92 9.25 0.55
C ARG A 229 -6.20 10.07 0.72
N MET A 230 -6.72 10.17 1.94
CA MET A 230 -7.86 11.04 2.24
C MET A 230 -7.57 12.50 1.92
N ALA A 231 -6.43 13.06 2.38
CA ALA A 231 -6.05 14.43 2.07
C ALA A 231 -6.02 14.72 0.56
N ASN A 232 -5.57 13.76 -0.24
CA ASN A 232 -5.53 13.90 -1.70
C ASN A 232 -6.93 13.80 -2.34
N ALA A 233 -7.81 12.95 -1.82
CA ALA A 233 -9.21 12.88 -2.27
C ALA A 233 -9.92 14.24 -2.06
N LEU A 234 -9.64 14.93 -0.94
CA LEU A 234 -10.18 16.27 -0.67
C LEU A 234 -9.76 17.31 -1.71
N ILE A 235 -8.49 17.27 -2.13
CA ILE A 235 -7.93 18.22 -3.08
C ILE A 235 -8.43 17.93 -4.49
N GLY A 236 -8.51 16.64 -4.88
CA GLY A 236 -8.98 16.22 -6.19
C GLY A 236 -10.43 16.62 -6.48
N ALA A 237 -11.30 16.58 -5.47
CA ALA A 237 -12.71 16.98 -5.59
C ALA A 237 -12.90 18.46 -5.97
N HIS A 238 -11.96 19.36 -5.63
CA HIS A 238 -12.06 20.80 -5.92
C HIS A 238 -11.42 21.21 -7.25
N GLY A 239 -10.51 20.40 -7.79
CA GLY A 239 -9.67 20.78 -8.93
C GLY A 239 -10.34 20.71 -10.31
N ASN A 240 -11.52 20.09 -10.44
CA ASN A 240 -12.11 19.78 -11.75
C ASN A 240 -13.22 20.75 -12.21
N GLY A 241 -13.47 21.83 -11.47
CA GLY A 241 -14.61 22.73 -11.71
C GLY A 241 -14.33 23.99 -12.54
N ASN A 242 -13.09 24.28 -12.96
CA ASN A 242 -12.76 25.58 -13.57
C ASN A 242 -11.91 25.41 -14.83
N GLY A 243 -12.55 25.19 -15.98
CA GLY A 243 -11.82 25.03 -17.24
C GLY A 243 -12.65 24.89 -18.50
N HIS A 244 -13.81 25.56 -18.62
CA HIS A 244 -14.44 25.78 -19.94
C HIS A 244 -15.35 27.02 -19.89
N GLY A 245 -14.79 28.18 -20.23
CA GLY A 245 -15.52 29.44 -20.34
C GLY A 245 -14.62 30.54 -20.89
N GLY A 246 -14.48 30.58 -22.21
CA GLY A 246 -13.76 31.62 -22.97
C GLY A 246 -12.73 30.98 -23.90
N ARG A 247 -12.86 31.08 -25.22
CA ARG A 247 -13.44 32.14 -26.06
C ARG A 247 -14.27 31.55 -27.20
#